data_AF-A0A6L7N957-F1
#
_entry.id   AF-A0A6L7N957-F1
#
_cell.length_a   1.000
_cell.length_b   1.000
_cell.length_c   1.000
_cell.angle_alpha   90.00
_cell.angle_beta   90.00
_cell.angle_gamma   90.00
#
_symmetry.space_group_name_H-M   'P 1'
#
loop_
_entity.id
_entity.type
_entity.pdbx_description
1 polymer ?
#
loop_
_entity_poly.entity_id
_entity_poly.type
_entity_poly.pdbx_seq_one_letter_code
_entity_poly.pdbx_strand_id
1 'polypeptide(L)'
;MAGTRASLSLSAPYEEWIQGQISSGEFSSRSEVVNDLIRRAREIEMIRHRLIAAEQSIVRHGWVDKSPEEMLDGFKANALRDGKL
;
A
#
# COMPACT_ATOMS: atom_id res chain seq x y z
N MET A 1 -11.52 -4.30 -17.80
CA MET A 1 -12.39 -3.52 -16.90
C MET A 1 -12.61 -2.16 -17.56
N ALA A 2 -13.83 -1.85 -18.01
CA ALA A 2 -14.14 -0.53 -18.53
C ALA A 2 -14.21 0.46 -17.36
N GLY A 3 -13.32 1.45 -17.34
CA GLY A 3 -13.35 2.50 -16.32
C GLY A 3 -14.57 3.40 -16.49
N THR A 4 -15.16 3.85 -15.39
CA THR A 4 -16.25 4.84 -15.40
C THR A 4 -15.67 6.23 -15.59
N ARG A 5 -16.16 6.99 -16.57
CA ARG A 5 -15.75 8.39 -16.77
C ARG A 5 -16.39 9.29 -15.71
N ALA A 6 -15.58 10.01 -14.96
CA ALA A 6 -16.01 11.08 -14.07
C ALA A 6 -15.57 12.43 -14.62
N SER A 7 -16.43 13.45 -14.50
CA SER A 7 -16.06 14.85 -14.76
C SER A 7 -15.70 15.51 -13.43
N LEU A 8 -14.52 16.11 -13.35
CA LEU A 8 -13.99 16.73 -12.14
C LEU A 8 -13.49 18.14 -12.49
N SER A 9 -13.79 19.11 -11.62
CA SER A 9 -13.24 20.47 -11.71
C SER A 9 -12.21 20.64 -10.60
N LEU A 10 -10.97 20.94 -10.98
CA LEU A 10 -9.87 21.18 -10.05
C LEU A 10 -9.56 22.67 -9.98
N SER A 11 -8.93 23.10 -8.88
CA SER A 11 -8.44 24.49 -8.80
C SER A 11 -7.24 24.68 -9.72
N ALA A 12 -7.00 25.92 -10.13
CA ALA A 12 -5.92 26.30 -11.04
C ALA A 12 -4.54 25.68 -10.72
N PRO A 13 -4.03 25.73 -9.48
CA PRO A 13 -2.70 25.15 -9.20
C PRO A 13 -2.65 23.63 -9.38
N TYR A 14 -3.74 22.91 -9.13
CA TYR A 14 -3.78 21.46 -9.36
C TYR A 14 -3.87 21.12 -10.84
N GLU A 15 -4.62 21.91 -11.63
CA GLU A 15 -4.69 21.72 -13.07
C GLU A 15 -3.33 21.97 -13.73
N GLU A 16 -2.62 23.04 -13.33
CA GLU A 16 -1.26 23.32 -13.80
C GLU A 16 -0.29 22.20 -13.45
N TRP A 17 -0.38 21.67 -12.23
CA TRP A 17 0.45 20.53 -11.82
C TRP A 17 0.18 19.29 -12.69
N ILE A 18 -1.09 18.92 -12.90
CA ILE A 18 -1.46 17.78 -13.76
C ILE A 18 -0.97 18.02 -15.19
N GLN A 19 -1.15 19.23 -15.73
CA GLN A 19 -0.68 19.56 -17.07
C GLN A 19 0.85 19.48 -17.17
N GLY A 20 1.58 19.83 -16.11
CA GLY A 20 3.02 19.63 -16.01
C GLY A 20 3.43 18.16 -16.10
N GLN A 21 2.68 17.26 -15.45
CA GLN A 21 2.92 15.81 -15.50
C GLN A 21 2.64 15.20 -16.89
N ILE A 22 1.68 15.76 -17.62
CA ILE A 22 1.43 15.34 -19.02
C ILE A 22 2.52 15.89 -19.93
N SER A 23 2.90 17.16 -19.72
CA SER A 23 3.93 17.83 -20.53
C SER A 23 5.33 17.24 -20.34
N SER A 24 5.62 16.62 -19.19
CA SER A 24 6.87 15.88 -18.97
C SER A 24 6.95 14.57 -19.77
N GLY A 25 5.84 14.12 -20.36
CA GLY A 25 5.74 12.84 -21.06
C GLY A 25 5.61 11.63 -20.12
N GLU A 26 5.52 11.84 -18.81
CA GLU A 26 5.32 10.76 -17.83
C GLU A 26 3.91 10.17 -17.93
N PHE A 27 2.93 10.97 -18.36
CA PHE A 27 1.54 10.54 -18.52
C PHE A 27 0.95 11.00 -19.86
N SER A 28 0.11 10.16 -20.46
CA SER A 28 -0.55 10.43 -21.73
C SER A 28 -1.85 11.25 -21.59
N SER A 29 -2.45 11.26 -20.40
CA SER A 29 -3.72 11.94 -20.17
C SER A 29 -3.97 12.30 -18.71
N ARG A 30 -4.89 13.25 -18.47
CA ARG A 30 -5.35 13.64 -17.13
C ARG A 30 -5.91 12.47 -16.34
N SER A 31 -6.68 11.60 -17.00
CA SER A 31 -7.25 10.41 -16.36
C SER A 31 -6.17 9.44 -15.89
N GLU A 32 -5.05 9.33 -16.61
CA GLU A 32 -3.93 8.49 -16.21
C GLU A 32 -3.24 9.03 -14.95
N VAL A 33 -2.97 10.33 -14.89
CA VAL A 33 -2.42 11.00 -13.70
C VAL A 33 -3.31 10.77 -12.48
N VAL A 34 -4.61 11.00 -12.62
CA VAL A 34 -5.58 10.83 -11.52
C VAL A 34 -5.68 9.37 -11.09
N ASN A 35 -5.70 8.43 -12.04
CA ASN A 35 -5.75 7.00 -11.71
C ASN A 35 -4.50 6.55 -10.96
N ASP A 36 -3.32 7.04 -11.36
CA ASP A 36 -2.08 6.72 -10.67
C ASP A 36 -2.05 7.32 -9.26
N LEU A 37 -2.55 8.54 -9.07
CA LEU A 37 -2.73 9.14 -7.75
C LEU A 37 -3.66 8.29 -6.86
N ILE A 38 -4.78 7.80 -7.40
CA ILE A 38 -5.69 6.91 -6.65
C ILE A 38 -5.00 5.61 -6.27
N ARG A 39 -4.21 5.02 -7.18
CA ARG A 39 -3.43 3.80 -6.90
C ARG A 39 -2.45 4.03 -5.76
N ARG A 40 -1.66 5.11 -5.82
CA ARG A 40 -0.69 5.48 -4.76
C ARG A 40 -1.40 5.73 -3.43
N ALA A 41 -2.55 6.41 -3.43
CA ALA A 41 -3.33 6.66 -2.23
C ALA A 41 -3.80 5.35 -1.56
N ARG A 42 -4.28 4.38 -2.35
CA ARG A 42 -4.69 3.06 -1.84
C ARG A 42 -3.52 2.27 -1.27
N GLU A 43 -2.35 2.34 -1.90
CA GLU A 43 -1.14 1.68 -1.38
C GLU A 43 -0.73 2.25 -0.02
N ILE A 44 -0.76 3.59 0.12
CA ILE A 44 -0.48 4.28 1.38
C ILE A 44 -1.51 3.90 2.46
N GLU A 45 -2.81 3.89 2.12
CA GLU A 45 -3.86 3.45 3.03
C GLU A 45 -3.63 2.01 3.50
N MET A 46 -3.30 1.08 2.59
CA MET A 46 -2.99 -0.30 2.94
C MET A 46 -1.82 -0.39 3.92
N ILE A 47 -0.73 0.33 3.66
CA ILE A 47 0.44 0.38 4.54
C ILE A 47 0.05 0.93 5.91
N ARG A 48 -0.70 2.03 5.95
CA ARG A 48 -1.16 2.65 7.18
C ARG A 48 -2.02 1.69 8.01
N HIS A 49 -2.95 0.98 7.36
CA HIS A 49 -3.79 -0.01 8.04
C HIS A 49 -2.96 -1.15 8.64
N ARG A 50 -1.94 -1.64 7.91
CA ARG A 50 -1.02 -2.67 8.43
C ARG A 50 -0.21 -2.17 9.62
N LEU A 51 0.29 -0.93 9.58
CA LEU A 51 1.02 -0.33 10.68
C LEU A 51 0.15 -0.18 11.92
N ILE A 52 -1.07 0.35 11.77
CA ILE A 52 -2.04 0.45 12.88
C ILE A 52 -2.33 -0.93 13.47
N ALA A 53 -2.54 -1.95 12.63
CA ALA A 53 -2.77 -3.31 13.11
C ALA A 53 -1.56 -3.87 13.87
N ALA A 54 -0.34 -3.59 13.41
CA ALA A 54 0.88 -3.99 14.09
C ALA A 54 1.04 -3.29 15.45
N GLU A 55 0.81 -1.98 15.53
CA GLU A 55 0.82 -1.21 16.78
C GLU A 55 -0.22 -1.73 17.77
N GLN A 56 -1.44 -1.99 17.32
CA GLN A 56 -2.49 -2.60 18.15
C GLN A 56 -2.13 -4.02 18.60
N SER A 57 -1.38 -4.77 17.80
CA SER A 57 -0.87 -6.09 18.19
C SER A 57 0.17 -5.96 19.31
N ILE A 58 1.10 -5.01 19.18
CA ILE A 58 2.13 -4.73 20.20
C ILE A 58 1.48 -4.29 21.52
N VAL A 59 0.49 -3.39 21.47
CA VAL A 59 -0.22 -2.94 22.68
C VAL A 59 -0.94 -4.10 23.38
N ARG A 60 -1.47 -5.07 22.64
CA ARG A 60 -2.22 -6.20 23.21
C ARG A 60 -1.35 -7.37 23.64
N HIS A 61 -0.28 -7.66 22.92
CA HIS A 61 0.51 -8.89 23.06
C HIS A 61 1.95 -8.64 23.53
N GLY A 62 2.38 -7.38 23.62
CA GLY A 62 3.76 -7.02 23.89
C GLY A 62 4.64 -7.10 22.65
N TRP A 63 5.92 -6.79 22.84
CA TRP A 63 6.95 -6.93 21.81
C TRP A 63 7.37 -8.39 21.65
N VAL A 64 7.97 -8.70 20.51
CA VAL A 64 8.57 -10.02 20.29
C VAL A 64 9.94 -10.03 20.96
N ASP A 65 10.08 -10.84 22.00
CA ASP A 65 11.33 -11.00 22.75
C ASP A 65 12.20 -12.16 22.23
N LYS A 66 11.74 -12.89 21.21
CA LYS A 66 12.43 -14.06 20.64
C LYS A 66 13.50 -13.65 19.63
N SER A 67 14.60 -14.41 19.59
CA SER A 67 15.62 -14.24 18.55
C SER A 67 15.11 -14.74 17.19
N PRO A 68 15.71 -14.29 16.07
CA PRO A 68 15.41 -14.82 14.74
C PRO A 68 15.55 -16.35 14.64
N GLU A 69 16.54 -16.93 15.32
CA GLU A 69 16.80 -18.37 15.35
C GLU A 69 15.67 -19.12 16.07
N GLU A 70 15.24 -18.63 17.23
CA GLU A 70 14.13 -19.21 18.00
C GLU A 70 12.80 -19.14 17.24
N MET A 71 12.57 -18.06 16.51
CA MET A 71 11.40 -17.93 15.64
C MET A 71 11.44 -18.93 14.48
N LEU A 72 12.60 -19.08 13.83
CA LEU A 72 12.79 -20.02 12.73
C LEU A 72 12.56 -21.48 13.17
N ASP A 73 13.09 -21.87 14.32
CA ASP A 73 12.90 -23.23 14.84
C ASP A 73 11.43 -23.49 15.18
N GLY A 74 10.73 -22.49 15.74
CA GLY A 74 9.28 -22.55 15.93
C GLY A 74 8.50 -22.71 14.61
N PHE A 75 8.90 -22.00 13.55
CA PHE A 75 8.27 -22.14 12.22
C PHE A 75 8.50 -23.52 11.60
N LYS A 76 9.72 -24.07 11.71
CA LYS A 76 10.05 -25.43 11.24
C LYS A 76 9.23 -26.49 11.98
N ALA A 77 9.11 -26.38 13.30
CA ALA A 77 8.31 -27.30 14.10
C ALA A 77 6.82 -27.28 13.70
N ASN A 78 6.26 -26.09 13.44
CA ASN A 78 4.89 -25.95 12.94
C ASN A 78 4.71 -26.56 11.54
N ALA A 79 5.66 -26.31 10.62
CA ALA A 79 5.59 -26.85 9.27
C ALA A 79 5.68 -28.38 9.22
N LEU A 80 6.47 -28.99 10.11
CA LEU A 80 6.52 -30.45 10.29
C LEU A 80 5.17 -30.99 10.79
N ARG A 81 4.57 -30.33 11.79
CA ARG A 81 3.25 -30.71 12.32
C ARG A 81 2.15 -30.64 11.26
N ASP A 82 2.24 -29.66 10.37
CA ASP A 82 1.28 -29.44 9.28
C ASP A 82 1.56 -30.31 8.04
N GLY A 83 2.59 -31.18 8.08
CA GLY A 83 2.94 -32.11 7.00
C GLY A 83 3.48 -31.45 5.73
N LYS A 84 4.02 -30.22 5.85
CA LYS A 84 4.60 -29.46 4.74
C LYS A 84 6.11 -29.65 4.60
N LEU A 85 6.71 -30.42 5.50
CA LEU A 85 8.11 -30.83 5.57
C LEU A 85 8.20 -32.32 5.91
#